data_AF-A0A2G9TQ45-F1
#
_entry.id   AF-A0A2G9TQ45-F1
#
_cell.length_a   1.000
_cell.length_b   1.000
_cell.length_c   1.000
_cell.angle_alpha   90.00
_cell.angle_beta   90.00
_cell.angle_gamma   90.00
#
_symmetry.space_group_name_H-M   'P 1'
#
loop_
_entity.id
_entity.type
_entity.pdbx_description
1 polymer ?
#
loop_
_entity_poly.entity_id
_entity_poly.type
_entity_poly.pdbx_seq_one_letter_code
_entity_poly.pdbx_strand_id
1 'polypeptide(L)'
;MPYNYHYDLATNKAKVIFKLMFRWRGSLWRAVYVEYLIWLAAYAVTSCIYRFALNEKQQGRFESYAAYFDKRLSDIPLDFMLGFFVTVVVNRWVTQFANLGMIDKYISLAAVDDAFDDIPEVSPDMFWQDTVSPLYSQEMAGKHVNFYVGSANKADIEETVIANNNKPRSSTDIGHGPWRTASYLNPAFTVEKGELNWNFP
;
A
#
# COMPACT_ATOMS: atom_id res chain seq x y z
N MET A 1 2.27 4.67 28.96
CA MET A 1 3.16 4.94 27.81
C MET A 1 3.63 3.61 27.24
N PRO A 2 3.39 3.28 25.97
CA PRO A 2 3.97 2.11 25.34
C PRO A 2 5.49 2.32 25.18
N TYR A 3 6.26 1.29 25.46
CA TYR A 3 7.71 1.28 25.46
C TYR A 3 8.20 1.16 24.00
N ASN A 4 9.06 2.07 23.54
CA ASN A 4 9.53 2.13 22.15
C ASN A 4 10.80 1.28 21.96
N TYR A 5 10.65 0.13 21.33
CA TYR A 5 11.67 -0.93 21.16
C TYR A 5 12.67 -0.65 20.02
N HIS A 6 12.46 0.40 19.24
CA HIS A 6 13.27 0.67 18.03
C HIS A 6 14.78 0.71 18.31
N TYR A 7 15.17 1.23 19.47
CA TYR A 7 16.57 1.36 19.87
C TYR A 7 17.21 0.01 20.27
N ASP A 8 16.44 -0.86 20.92
CA ASP A 8 16.88 -2.21 21.29
C ASP A 8 17.00 -3.13 20.06
N LEU A 9 16.18 -2.89 19.02
CA LEU A 9 16.21 -3.57 17.72
C LEU A 9 17.39 -3.12 16.83
N ALA A 10 17.90 -1.89 17.01
CA ALA A 10 19.05 -1.38 16.25
C ALA A 10 20.38 -2.03 16.66
N THR A 11 20.43 -2.66 17.84
CA THR A 11 21.59 -3.40 18.32
C THR A 11 21.47 -4.88 17.94
N ASN A 12 22.36 -5.38 17.07
CA ASN A 12 22.40 -6.79 16.66
C ASN A 12 22.97 -7.69 17.77
N LYS A 13 22.20 -7.84 18.86
CA LYS A 13 22.48 -8.78 19.95
C LYS A 13 21.33 -9.77 19.99
N ALA A 14 21.57 -11.00 19.54
CA ALA A 14 20.61 -12.10 19.66
C ALA A 14 20.05 -12.26 21.09
N LYS A 15 20.85 -11.92 22.13
CA LYS A 15 20.41 -11.87 23.54
C LYS A 15 19.19 -10.97 23.79
N VAL A 16 19.02 -9.88 23.03
CA VAL A 16 17.88 -8.97 23.15
C VAL A 16 16.61 -9.65 22.62
N ILE A 17 16.71 -10.36 21.50
CA ILE A 17 15.59 -11.14 20.91
C ILE A 17 15.17 -12.26 21.87
N PHE A 18 16.12 -13.03 22.41
CA PHE A 18 15.81 -14.05 23.42
C PHE A 18 15.20 -13.45 24.70
N LYS A 19 15.67 -12.29 25.15
CA LYS A 19 15.10 -11.57 26.30
C LYS A 19 13.68 -11.05 26.04
N LEU A 20 13.35 -10.70 24.79
CA LEU A 20 12.01 -10.31 24.37
C LEU A 20 11.07 -11.52 24.29
N MET A 21 11.52 -12.66 23.75
CA MET A 21 10.70 -13.89 23.66
C MET A 21 10.26 -14.43 25.03
N PHE A 22 11.14 -14.36 26.04
CA PHE A 22 10.86 -14.86 27.39
C PHE A 22 10.20 -13.84 28.34
N ARG A 23 9.80 -12.66 27.85
CA ARG A 23 9.06 -11.68 28.66
C ARG A 23 7.62 -12.17 28.91
N TRP A 24 7.27 -12.55 30.15
CA TRP A 24 5.97 -13.13 30.53
C TRP A 24 4.70 -12.37 30.08
N ARG A 25 4.74 -11.03 30.02
CA ARG A 25 3.57 -10.21 29.67
C ARG A 25 3.39 -10.15 28.15
N GLY A 26 2.41 -10.89 27.63
CA GLY A 26 2.05 -10.90 26.21
C GLY A 26 2.89 -11.82 25.33
N SER A 27 3.71 -12.70 25.93
CA SER A 27 4.48 -13.69 25.18
C SER A 27 3.61 -14.86 24.71
N LEU A 28 4.02 -15.49 23.61
CA LEU A 28 3.41 -16.69 23.01
C LEU A 28 3.19 -17.81 24.05
N TRP A 29 4.10 -17.93 25.02
CA TRP A 29 3.99 -18.91 26.10
C TRP A 29 2.68 -18.79 26.88
N ARG A 30 2.19 -17.56 27.14
CA ARG A 30 0.91 -17.36 27.82
C ARG A 30 -0.29 -17.78 26.96
N ALA A 31 -0.14 -17.77 25.63
CA ALA A 31 -1.19 -18.16 24.70
C ALA A 31 -1.22 -19.67 24.40
N VAL A 32 -0.10 -20.38 24.60
CA VAL A 32 0.04 -21.80 24.20
C VAL A 32 0.16 -22.74 25.39
N TYR A 33 0.45 -22.25 26.61
CA TYR A 33 0.74 -23.14 27.73
C TYR A 33 -0.44 -24.04 28.16
N VAL A 34 -1.70 -23.59 27.99
CA VAL A 34 -2.87 -24.38 28.40
C VAL A 34 -3.05 -25.58 27.45
N GLU A 35 -2.91 -25.32 26.16
CA GLU A 35 -2.99 -26.25 25.04
C GLU A 35 -1.82 -27.24 25.08
N TYR A 36 -0.65 -26.76 25.48
CA TYR A 36 0.51 -27.61 25.72
C TYR A 36 0.33 -28.52 26.93
N LEU A 37 -0.22 -28.01 28.04
CA LEU A 37 -0.49 -28.82 29.23
C LEU A 37 -1.55 -29.89 28.99
N ILE A 38 -2.62 -29.59 28.24
CA ILE A 38 -3.63 -30.62 27.90
C ILE A 38 -3.04 -31.70 26.99
N TRP A 39 -2.14 -31.33 26.07
CA TRP A 39 -1.43 -32.30 25.23
C TRP A 39 -0.52 -33.20 26.06
N LEU A 40 0.24 -32.61 27.01
CA LEU A 40 1.08 -33.38 27.93
C LEU A 40 0.26 -34.34 28.79
N ALA A 41 -0.89 -33.89 29.31
CA ALA A 41 -1.78 -34.73 30.10
C ALA A 41 -2.32 -35.91 29.26
N ALA A 42 -2.76 -35.66 28.02
CA ALA A 42 -3.24 -36.71 27.12
C ALA A 42 -2.14 -37.73 26.76
N TYR A 43 -0.91 -37.25 26.50
CA TYR A 43 0.25 -38.11 26.24
C TYR A 43 0.62 -38.94 27.47
N ALA A 44 0.59 -38.34 28.66
CA ALA A 44 0.84 -39.03 29.92
C ALA A 44 -0.21 -40.13 30.17
N VAL A 45 -1.50 -39.83 29.96
CA VAL A 45 -2.59 -40.83 30.07
C VAL A 45 -2.37 -41.98 29.09
N THR A 46 -2.03 -41.69 27.84
CA THR A 46 -1.76 -42.73 26.82
C THR A 46 -0.57 -43.61 27.25
N SER A 47 0.49 -42.98 27.77
CA SER A 47 1.67 -43.66 28.30
C SER A 47 1.35 -44.52 29.54
N CYS A 48 0.45 -44.08 30.40
CA CYS A 48 -0.03 -44.84 31.56
C CYS A 48 -0.89 -46.04 31.14
N ILE A 49 -1.80 -45.86 30.17
CA ILE A 49 -2.65 -46.94 29.65
C ILE A 49 -1.79 -48.04 29.02
N TYR A 50 -0.80 -47.66 28.18
CA TYR A 50 0.11 -48.64 27.56
C TYR A 50 0.91 -49.45 28.58
N ARG A 51 1.36 -48.82 29.68
CA ARG A 51 2.19 -49.47 30.71
C ARG A 51 1.40 -50.28 31.74
N PHE A 52 0.26 -49.77 32.22
CA PHE A 52 -0.44 -50.37 33.37
C PHE A 52 -1.71 -51.13 33.01
N ALA A 53 -2.34 -50.85 31.87
CA ALA A 53 -3.66 -51.39 31.54
C ALA A 53 -3.66 -52.39 30.37
N LEU A 54 -2.61 -52.41 29.54
CA LEU A 54 -2.63 -53.12 28.25
C LEU A 54 -1.84 -54.44 28.30
N ASN A 55 -2.48 -55.53 27.86
CA ASN A 55 -1.86 -56.86 27.80
C ASN A 55 -0.97 -57.01 26.54
N GLU A 56 -0.05 -57.97 26.50
CA GLU A 56 0.99 -58.09 25.47
C GLU A 56 0.43 -58.18 24.03
N LYS A 57 -0.66 -58.93 23.83
CA LYS A 57 -1.37 -59.01 22.55
C LYS A 57 -2.10 -57.71 22.15
N GLN A 58 -2.52 -56.91 23.14
CA GLN A 58 -3.17 -55.62 22.89
C GLN A 58 -2.13 -54.53 22.61
N GLN A 59 -0.94 -54.59 23.22
CA GLN A 59 0.19 -53.70 22.93
C GLN A 59 0.64 -53.81 21.48
N GLY A 60 0.79 -55.03 20.93
CA GLY A 60 1.15 -55.20 19.52
C GLY A 60 0.13 -54.62 18.53
N ARG A 61 -1.17 -54.64 18.87
CA ARG A 61 -2.20 -53.96 18.07
C ARG A 61 -2.09 -52.44 18.18
N PHE A 62 -1.83 -51.91 19.37
CA PHE A 62 -1.61 -50.48 19.57
C PHE A 62 -0.40 -49.97 18.78
N GLU A 63 0.70 -50.73 18.76
CA GLU A 63 1.90 -50.41 17.97
C GLU A 63 1.61 -50.38 16.47
N SER A 64 0.77 -51.32 15.99
CA SER A 64 0.32 -51.32 14.59
C SER A 64 -0.48 -50.07 14.24
N TYR A 65 -1.35 -49.60 15.14
CA TYR A 65 -2.09 -48.34 14.94
C TYR A 65 -1.16 -47.13 14.99
N ALA A 66 -0.23 -47.07 15.94
CA ALA A 66 0.73 -45.97 16.03
C ALA A 66 1.58 -45.86 14.76
N ALA A 67 2.10 -46.98 14.26
CA ALA A 67 2.85 -47.04 13.01
C ALA A 67 2.00 -46.67 11.77
N TYR A 68 0.69 -46.96 11.80
CA TYR A 68 -0.22 -46.54 10.74
C TYR A 68 -0.41 -45.02 10.72
N PHE A 69 -0.62 -44.40 11.88
CA PHE A 69 -0.77 -42.94 11.97
C PHE A 69 0.52 -42.20 11.64
N ASP A 70 1.68 -42.71 12.05
CA ASP A 70 2.98 -42.12 11.73
C ASP A 70 3.20 -42.01 10.20
N LYS A 71 2.89 -43.09 9.46
CA LYS A 71 2.96 -43.09 7.99
C LYS A 71 1.97 -42.14 7.33
N ARG A 72 0.79 -41.94 7.92
CA ARG A 72 -0.25 -41.08 7.34
C ARG A 72 -0.07 -39.60 7.69
N LEU A 73 0.59 -39.30 8.81
CA LEU A 73 0.88 -37.93 9.24
C LEU A 73 1.87 -37.23 8.30
N SER A 74 2.85 -37.95 7.77
CA SER A 74 3.81 -37.38 6.80
C SER A 74 3.17 -36.95 5.47
N ASP A 75 2.02 -37.54 5.12
CA ASP A 75 1.30 -37.21 3.88
C ASP A 75 0.61 -35.83 3.97
N ILE A 76 0.41 -35.30 5.17
CA ILE A 76 -0.30 -34.03 5.39
C ILE A 76 0.73 -32.90 5.57
N PRO A 77 0.81 -31.93 4.64
CA PRO A 77 1.77 -30.84 4.74
C PRO A 77 1.29 -29.76 5.73
N LEU A 78 1.38 -30.05 7.03
CA LEU A 78 0.91 -29.17 8.11
C LEU A 78 1.65 -27.83 8.12
N ASP A 79 2.96 -27.84 7.85
CA ASP A 79 3.78 -26.62 7.82
C ASP A 79 3.37 -25.68 6.68
N PHE A 80 3.01 -26.24 5.52
CA PHE A 80 2.48 -25.48 4.41
C PHE A 80 1.13 -24.83 4.77
N MET A 81 0.23 -25.60 5.37
CA MET A 81 -1.09 -25.09 5.78
C MET A 81 -0.97 -24.02 6.86
N LEU A 82 -0.08 -24.20 7.84
CA LEU A 82 0.20 -23.20 8.87
C LEU A 82 0.80 -21.94 8.26
N GLY A 83 1.75 -22.06 7.33
CA GLY A 83 2.35 -20.94 6.62
C GLY A 83 1.33 -20.14 5.81
N PHE A 84 0.45 -20.82 5.09
CA PHE A 84 -0.66 -20.18 4.37
C PHE A 84 -1.63 -19.50 5.35
N PHE A 85 -2.03 -20.18 6.41
CA PHE A 85 -2.94 -19.65 7.43
C PHE A 85 -2.40 -18.37 8.07
N VAL A 86 -1.16 -18.39 8.54
CA VAL A 86 -0.52 -17.22 9.18
C VAL A 86 -0.42 -16.06 8.19
N THR A 87 -0.07 -16.32 6.93
CA THR A 87 0.02 -15.28 5.89
C THR A 87 -1.31 -14.58 5.68
N VAL A 88 -2.41 -15.34 5.56
CA VAL A 88 -3.77 -14.78 5.41
C VAL A 88 -4.17 -13.96 6.64
N VAL A 89 -3.92 -14.48 7.85
CA VAL A 89 -4.26 -13.78 9.11
C VAL A 89 -3.49 -12.47 9.24
N VAL A 90 -2.19 -12.47 8.94
CA VAL A 90 -1.35 -11.27 9.00
C VAL A 90 -1.79 -10.25 7.96
N ASN A 91 -2.02 -10.66 6.71
CA ASN A 91 -2.49 -9.74 5.67
C ASN A 91 -3.81 -9.06 6.07
N ARG A 92 -4.77 -9.82 6.59
CA ARG A 92 -6.04 -9.27 7.07
C ARG A 92 -5.84 -8.32 8.25
N TRP A 93 -4.98 -8.67 9.20
CA TRP A 93 -4.65 -7.83 10.35
C TRP A 93 -4.04 -6.50 9.90
N VAL A 94 -3.06 -6.52 8.99
CA VAL A 94 -2.43 -5.31 8.45
C VAL A 94 -3.47 -4.42 7.76
N THR A 95 -4.36 -4.98 6.94
CA THR A 95 -5.45 -4.22 6.32
C THR A 95 -6.38 -3.59 7.36
N GLN A 96 -6.73 -4.32 8.41
CA GLN A 96 -7.57 -3.79 9.49
C GLN A 96 -6.88 -2.64 10.23
N PHE A 97 -5.57 -2.75 10.49
CA PHE A 97 -4.78 -1.69 11.12
C PHE A 97 -4.62 -0.46 10.22
N ALA A 98 -4.42 -0.65 8.91
CA ALA A 98 -4.36 0.44 7.95
C ALA A 98 -5.69 1.21 7.85
N ASN A 99 -6.82 0.48 7.89
CA ASN A 99 -8.14 1.09 7.87
C ASN A 99 -8.42 1.93 9.13
N LEU A 100 -7.91 1.52 10.31
CA LEU A 100 -8.02 2.34 11.52
C LEU A 100 -7.28 3.68 11.38
N GLY A 101 -6.07 3.70 10.83
CA GLY A 101 -5.33 4.95 10.59
C GLY A 101 -5.97 5.86 9.54
N MET A 102 -6.79 5.30 8.64
CA MET A 102 -7.51 6.08 7.63
C MET A 102 -8.71 6.83 8.25
N ILE A 103 -9.29 6.33 9.33
CA ILE A 103 -10.40 6.98 10.05
C ILE A 103 -9.98 8.35 10.59
N ASP A 104 -8.76 8.48 11.12
CA ASP A 104 -8.24 9.75 11.61
C ASP A 104 -8.18 10.82 10.51
N LYS A 105 -7.84 10.41 9.28
CA LYS A 105 -7.83 11.31 8.11
C LYS A 105 -9.24 11.76 7.73
N TYR A 106 -10.22 10.85 7.72
CA TYR A 106 -11.61 11.20 7.41
C TYR A 106 -12.25 12.05 8.51
N ILE A 107 -11.97 11.76 9.79
CA ILE A 107 -12.45 12.57 10.91
C ILE A 107 -11.82 13.97 10.87
N SER A 108 -10.52 14.08 10.59
CA SER A 108 -9.87 15.40 10.45
C SER A 108 -10.44 16.20 9.28
N LEU A 109 -10.78 15.54 8.17
CA LEU A 109 -11.42 16.20 7.03
C LEU A 109 -12.87 16.59 7.35
N ALA A 110 -13.64 15.72 7.99
CA ALA A 110 -15.02 16.00 8.39
C ALA A 110 -15.09 17.07 9.50
N ALA A 111 -14.14 17.13 10.42
CA ALA A 111 -14.07 18.17 11.45
C ALA A 111 -13.67 19.53 10.84
N VAL A 112 -12.85 19.52 9.78
CA VAL A 112 -12.57 20.71 8.97
C VAL A 112 -13.84 21.13 8.24
N ASP A 113 -14.54 20.21 7.59
CA ASP A 113 -15.80 20.48 6.88
C ASP A 113 -16.89 21.04 7.82
N ASP A 114 -17.08 20.43 8.99
CA ASP A 114 -18.03 20.86 10.04
C ASP A 114 -17.63 22.22 10.68
N ALA A 115 -16.33 22.51 10.80
CA ALA A 115 -15.83 23.81 11.25
C ALA A 115 -15.93 24.92 10.17
N PHE A 116 -16.06 24.55 8.90
CA PHE A 116 -16.24 25.47 7.77
C PHE A 116 -17.70 25.51 7.26
N ASP A 117 -18.62 24.74 7.87
CA ASP A 117 -20.07 24.81 7.61
C ASP A 117 -20.69 26.12 8.15
N ASP A 118 -19.92 26.90 8.92
CA ASP A 118 -20.15 28.33 9.14
C ASP A 118 -19.71 29.10 7.89
N ILE A 119 -20.62 29.19 6.91
CA ILE A 119 -20.48 30.10 5.78
C ILE A 119 -20.34 31.52 6.38
N PRO A 120 -19.21 32.23 6.20
CA PRO A 120 -19.08 33.59 6.70
C PRO A 120 -20.21 34.43 6.08
N GLU A 121 -20.87 35.25 6.89
CA GLU A 121 -21.87 36.18 6.39
C GLU A 121 -21.22 37.02 5.28
N VAL A 122 -21.64 36.80 4.03
CA VAL A 122 -21.15 37.53 2.87
C VAL A 122 -21.74 38.95 2.92
N SER A 123 -21.13 39.78 3.76
CA SER A 123 -21.33 41.22 3.74
C SER A 123 -20.67 41.77 2.48
N PRO A 124 -21.38 42.53 1.63
CA PRO A 124 -20.74 43.36 0.62
C PRO A 124 -19.71 44.25 1.31
N ASP A 125 -18.46 44.16 0.88
CA ASP A 125 -17.41 45.08 1.33
C ASP A 125 -17.72 46.53 0.88
N MET A 126 -17.06 47.50 1.51
CA MET A 126 -17.24 48.95 1.24
C MET A 126 -16.86 49.36 -0.20
N PHE A 127 -16.25 48.47 -0.97
CA PHE A 127 -15.82 48.65 -2.36
C PHE A 127 -16.74 47.92 -3.36
N TRP A 128 -17.66 47.05 -2.92
CA TRP A 128 -18.77 46.52 -3.72
C TRP A 128 -19.85 47.59 -3.87
N GLN A 129 -19.68 48.46 -4.87
CA GLN A 129 -20.73 49.35 -5.32
C GLN A 129 -21.50 48.69 -6.48
N ASP A 130 -22.82 48.53 -6.32
CA ASP A 130 -23.72 47.99 -7.37
C ASP A 130 -23.77 48.90 -8.64
N THR A 131 -23.16 50.08 -8.59
CA THR A 131 -23.10 51.01 -9.71
C THR A 131 -21.71 51.01 -10.32
N VAL A 132 -21.40 49.97 -11.10
CA VAL A 132 -20.19 50.00 -11.93
C VAL A 132 -20.41 51.01 -13.04
N SER A 133 -19.92 52.24 -12.85
CA SER A 133 -19.82 53.20 -13.96
C SER A 133 -18.90 52.57 -15.01
N PRO A 134 -19.32 52.44 -16.28
CA PRO A 134 -18.49 51.77 -17.26
C PRO A 134 -17.16 52.52 -17.39
N LEU A 135 -16.05 51.80 -17.17
CA LEU A 135 -14.68 52.30 -17.36
C LEU A 135 -14.35 52.59 -18.84
N TYR A 136 -15.31 52.34 -19.74
CA TYR A 136 -15.24 52.61 -21.16
C TYR A 136 -16.34 53.59 -21.55
N SER A 137 -16.08 54.42 -22.56
CA SER A 137 -17.10 55.30 -23.14
C SER A 137 -18.32 54.49 -23.57
N GLN A 138 -19.53 55.02 -23.38
CA GLN A 138 -20.80 54.35 -23.74
C GLN A 138 -20.81 53.89 -25.22
N GLU A 139 -20.04 54.57 -26.08
CA GLU A 139 -19.85 54.23 -27.49
C GLU A 139 -19.10 52.90 -27.72
N MET A 140 -18.21 52.51 -26.80
CA MET A 140 -17.44 51.26 -26.89
C MET A 140 -18.22 50.05 -26.36
N ALA A 141 -19.22 50.27 -25.50
CA ALA A 141 -20.07 49.21 -24.95
C ALA A 141 -20.94 48.53 -26.02
N GLY A 142 -21.24 49.21 -27.13
CA GLY A 142 -22.00 48.67 -28.26
C GLY A 142 -21.15 48.01 -29.36
N LYS A 143 -19.82 48.01 -29.24
CA LYS A 143 -18.94 47.50 -30.29
C LYS A 143 -18.85 45.98 -30.23
N HIS A 144 -19.39 45.30 -31.24
CA HIS A 144 -19.27 43.84 -31.39
C HIS A 144 -17.78 43.44 -31.53
N VAL A 145 -17.23 42.82 -30.49
CA VAL A 145 -15.87 42.27 -30.48
C VAL A 145 -15.90 40.78 -30.77
N ASN A 146 -15.16 40.34 -31.78
CA ASN A 146 -14.99 38.92 -32.07
C ASN A 146 -13.92 38.33 -31.14
N PHE A 147 -14.33 37.54 -30.15
CA PHE A 147 -13.44 36.97 -29.13
C PHE A 147 -12.33 36.07 -29.70
N TYR A 148 -12.55 35.49 -30.89
CA TYR A 148 -11.59 34.60 -31.53
C TYR A 148 -10.46 35.32 -32.28
N VAL A 149 -10.47 36.65 -32.26
CA VAL A 149 -9.49 37.44 -33.00
C VAL A 149 -8.89 38.47 -32.05
N GLY A 150 -7.67 38.18 -31.59
CA GLY A 150 -6.93 39.07 -30.70
C GLY A 150 -6.52 40.38 -31.37
N SER A 151 -6.23 41.38 -30.55
CA SER A 151 -5.88 42.75 -30.99
C SER A 151 -4.60 42.87 -31.83
N ALA A 152 -3.85 41.78 -31.99
CA ALA A 152 -2.59 41.70 -32.72
C ALA A 152 -2.72 41.15 -34.16
N ASN A 153 -3.95 40.88 -34.62
CA ASN A 153 -4.23 40.32 -35.95
C ASN A 153 -3.88 41.24 -37.14
N LYS A 154 -3.54 42.51 -36.90
CA LYS A 154 -3.14 43.50 -37.90
C LYS A 154 -1.67 43.93 -37.78
N ALA A 155 -0.87 43.24 -36.97
CA ALA A 155 0.56 43.49 -36.96
C ALA A 155 1.17 42.86 -38.20
N ASP A 156 1.55 43.67 -39.18
CA ASP A 156 2.36 43.21 -40.31
C ASP A 156 3.70 42.68 -39.78
N ILE A 157 4.02 41.43 -40.10
CA ILE A 157 5.26 40.77 -39.68
C ILE A 157 6.32 41.07 -40.75
N GLU A 158 7.40 41.78 -40.40
CA GLU A 158 8.53 41.95 -41.32
C GLU A 158 9.18 40.59 -41.65
N GLU A 159 9.41 40.35 -42.93
CA GLU A 159 9.85 39.07 -43.53
C GLU A 159 11.27 38.62 -43.11
N THR A 160 11.95 39.37 -42.23
CA THR A 160 13.35 39.14 -41.85
C THR A 160 13.56 38.01 -40.84
N VAL A 161 12.51 37.50 -40.19
CA VAL A 161 12.62 36.49 -39.11
C VAL A 161 12.65 35.05 -39.62
N ILE A 162 12.19 34.78 -40.86
CA ILE A 162 12.06 33.39 -41.37
C ILE A 162 13.41 32.81 -41.83
N ALA A 163 14.42 33.64 -42.14
CA ALA A 163 15.68 33.16 -42.74
C ALA A 163 16.70 32.53 -41.75
N ASN A 164 16.53 32.67 -40.43
CA ASN A 164 17.59 32.32 -39.47
C ASN A 164 17.51 30.92 -38.83
N ASN A 165 16.53 30.08 -39.19
CA ASN A 165 16.34 28.77 -38.56
C ASN A 165 16.90 27.56 -39.35
N ASN A 166 17.63 27.77 -40.44
CA ASN A 166 18.28 26.69 -41.20
C ASN A 166 19.71 26.36 -40.73
N LYS A 167 19.95 26.31 -39.41
CA LYS A 167 21.20 25.74 -38.87
C LYS A 167 20.91 24.31 -38.37
N PRO A 168 21.47 23.25 -38.98
CA PRO A 168 21.30 21.89 -38.47
C PRO A 168 21.90 21.80 -37.07
N ARG A 169 21.12 21.34 -36.08
CA ARG A 169 21.64 21.05 -34.74
C ARG A 169 22.57 19.83 -34.82
N SER A 170 23.86 20.08 -34.58
CA SER A 170 24.90 19.07 -34.47
C SER A 170 24.73 18.27 -33.18
N SER A 171 24.75 16.94 -33.28
CA SER A 171 24.78 16.00 -32.15
C SER A 171 26.13 16.03 -31.44
N THR A 172 26.38 16.99 -30.57
CA THR A 172 27.32 16.88 -29.44
C THR A 172 27.24 18.18 -28.63
N ASP A 173 26.48 18.18 -27.54
CA ASP A 173 26.72 19.08 -26.41
C ASP A 173 26.11 18.43 -25.16
N ILE A 174 26.93 17.58 -24.52
CA ILE A 174 26.67 17.04 -23.19
C ILE A 174 27.08 18.11 -22.18
N GLY A 175 26.12 18.94 -21.78
CA GLY A 175 26.26 19.92 -20.71
C GLY A 175 25.82 19.33 -19.36
N HIS A 176 26.76 19.18 -18.43
CA HIS A 176 26.50 18.79 -17.05
C HIS A 176 25.78 19.90 -16.27
N GLY A 177 24.58 19.62 -15.76
CA GLY A 177 23.82 20.48 -14.85
C GLY A 177 23.01 19.65 -13.83
N PRO A 178 22.85 20.09 -12.57
CA PRO A 178 22.41 19.24 -11.47
C PRO A 178 20.90 19.32 -11.26
N TRP A 179 20.11 18.87 -12.24
CA TRP A 179 18.68 18.63 -12.04
C TRP A 179 18.28 17.37 -12.83
N ARG A 180 18.45 16.21 -12.19
CA ARG A 180 17.76 14.98 -12.63
C ARG A 180 16.30 15.10 -12.21
N THR A 181 15.43 15.49 -13.12
CA THR A 181 14.02 15.12 -13.06
C THR A 181 13.85 13.76 -13.73
N ALA A 182 13.16 12.88 -13.02
CA ALA A 182 13.08 11.47 -13.31
C ALA A 182 12.45 11.17 -14.68
N SER A 183 13.10 10.24 -15.37
CA SER A 183 12.55 9.22 -16.28
C SER A 183 11.02 9.10 -16.31
N TYR A 184 10.36 9.85 -17.19
CA TYR A 184 9.10 9.38 -17.78
C TYR A 184 9.47 8.51 -18.99
N LEU A 185 9.57 7.22 -18.70
CA LEU A 185 9.47 6.15 -19.69
C LEU A 185 8.16 6.36 -20.46
N ASN A 186 8.27 6.81 -21.71
CA ASN A 186 7.22 6.58 -22.70
C ASN A 186 7.58 5.27 -23.43
N PRO A 187 6.84 4.17 -23.24
CA PRO A 187 7.08 2.94 -23.97
C PRO A 187 6.56 3.10 -25.40
N ALA A 188 7.42 3.61 -26.29
CA ALA A 188 7.30 3.32 -27.71
C ALA A 188 7.79 1.88 -27.95
N PHE A 189 6.99 0.89 -27.55
CA PHE A 189 7.09 -0.47 -28.09
C PHE A 189 5.89 -0.67 -29.01
N THR A 190 6.20 -0.70 -30.29
CA THR A 190 5.33 -0.88 -31.44
C THR A 190 4.53 -2.17 -31.33
N VAL A 191 3.21 -2.08 -31.52
CA VAL A 191 2.35 -3.26 -31.76
C VAL A 191 2.67 -3.79 -33.16
N GLU A 192 3.48 -4.84 -33.22
CA GLU A 192 3.68 -5.64 -34.42
C GLU A 192 2.42 -6.47 -34.67
N LYS A 193 1.75 -6.25 -35.81
CA LYS A 193 0.67 -7.14 -36.29
C LYS A 193 1.31 -8.46 -36.75
N GLY A 194 1.34 -9.45 -35.85
CA GLY A 194 1.67 -10.84 -36.16
C GLY A 194 0.40 -11.67 -36.34
N GLU A 195 0.30 -12.35 -37.47
CA GLU A 195 -0.83 -13.18 -37.91
C GLU A 195 -1.08 -14.40 -36.99
N LEU A 196 -2.34 -14.65 -36.65
CA LEU A 196 -2.77 -15.82 -35.89
C LEU A 196 -2.97 -17.02 -36.83
N ASN A 197 -2.03 -17.97 -36.80
CA ASN A 197 -2.22 -19.30 -37.40
C ASN A 197 -2.50 -20.32 -36.30
N TRP A 198 -3.73 -20.86 -36.28
CA TRP A 198 -4.18 -21.86 -35.32
C TRP A 198 -3.99 -23.26 -35.89
N ASN A 199 -2.92 -23.95 -35.45
CA ASN A 199 -2.82 -25.40 -35.58
C ASN A 199 -2.78 -26.01 -34.17
N PHE A 200 -3.76 -26.85 -33.86
CA PHE A 200 -3.72 -27.78 -32.74
C PHE A 200 -3.59 -29.23 -33.28
N PRO A 201 -2.98 -30.14 -32.51
CA PRO A 201 -2.79 -31.54 -32.91
C PRO A 201 -4.10 -32.34 -33.00
#